data_AF-A0A9D8J3T7-F1
#
_entry.id   AF-A0A9D8J3T7-F1
#
_cell.length_a   1.000
_cell.length_b   1.000
_cell.length_c   1.000
_cell.angle_alpha   90.00
_cell.angle_beta   90.00
_cell.angle_gamma   90.00
#
_symmetry.space_group_name_H-M   'P 1'
#
loop_
_entity.id
_entity.type
_entity.pdbx_description
1 polymer ?
#
loop_
_entity_poly.entity_id
_entity_poly.type
_entity_poly.pdbx_seq_one_letter_code
_entity_poly.pdbx_strand_id
1 'polypeptide(L)'
;MREASMAVRSRGPCMNGDFCLVLASCPDDETAKSLAEGLIGQELAACVNILSGMLSVYRWNDRLERGRETLLLIKTRTDCFDALQTYLVANHPYEVPEV
;
A
#
# COMPACT_ATOMS: atom_id res chain seq x y z
N MET A 1 19.01 6.54 9.92
CA MET A 1 17.57 6.60 9.61
C MET A 1 17.35 7.91 8.87
N ARG A 2 17.46 7.91 7.53
CA ARG A 2 17.32 9.13 6.72
C ARG A 2 15.83 9.42 6.62
N GLU A 3 15.43 10.65 6.90
CA GLU A 3 14.05 11.12 6.75
C GLU A 3 13.56 10.74 5.35
N ALA A 4 12.46 9.99 5.27
CA ALA A 4 11.81 9.70 4.01
C ALA A 4 11.46 11.04 3.37
N SER A 5 12.16 11.38 2.29
CA SER A 5 12.07 12.67 1.63
C SER A 5 10.64 12.90 1.15
N MET A 6 9.88 13.69 1.90
CA MET A 6 9.18 14.91 1.46
C MET A 6 8.42 14.91 0.11
N ALA A 7 8.04 13.77 -0.46
CA ALA A 7 7.19 13.71 -1.66
C ALA A 7 5.77 14.21 -1.36
N VAL A 8 5.34 14.06 -0.11
CA VAL A 8 4.01 14.39 0.37
C VAL A 8 4.13 15.62 1.29
N ARG A 9 4.41 16.79 0.71
CA ARG A 9 4.55 18.04 1.49
C ARG A 9 3.17 18.55 1.95
N SER A 10 2.93 18.61 3.25
CA SER A 10 1.84 19.45 3.77
C SER A 10 2.24 20.92 3.61
N ARG A 11 1.41 21.72 2.95
CA ARG A 11 1.66 23.17 2.78
C ARG A 11 1.36 23.99 4.07
N GLY A 12 1.15 23.32 5.21
CA GLY A 12 0.77 23.93 6.49
C GLY A 12 0.87 22.95 7.67
N PRO A 13 0.54 23.40 8.90
CA PRO A 13 0.50 22.52 10.07
C PRO A 13 -0.48 21.36 9.83
N CYS A 14 -0.07 20.14 10.20
CA CYS A 14 -0.90 18.96 10.01
C CYS A 14 -2.18 19.06 10.86
N MET A 15 -3.32 18.96 10.19
CA MET A 15 -4.62 18.80 10.82
C MET A 15 -4.98 17.33 10.90
N ASN A 16 -5.89 16.99 11.80
CA ASN A 16 -6.39 15.62 11.90
C ASN A 16 -7.07 15.21 10.58
N GLY A 17 -6.67 14.07 10.00
CA GLY A 17 -7.19 13.59 8.72
C GLY A 17 -6.39 13.99 7.48
N ASP A 18 -5.28 14.73 7.61
CA ASP A 18 -4.40 15.06 6.47
C ASP A 18 -3.64 13.84 5.93
N PHE A 19 -3.41 12.84 6.79
CA PHE A 19 -2.65 11.64 6.47
C PHE A 19 -3.46 10.38 6.79
N CYS A 20 -3.24 9.34 5.99
CA CYS A 20 -3.84 8.03 6.20
C CYS A 20 -2.79 6.92 6.07
N LEU A 21 -3.12 5.78 6.67
CA LEU A 21 -2.41 4.52 6.51
C LEU A 21 -3.27 3.63 5.62
N VAL A 22 -2.73 3.26 4.46
CA VAL A 22 -3.36 2.33 3.53
C VAL A 22 -2.73 0.95 3.71
N LEU A 23 -3.55 -0.09 3.71
CA LEU A 23 -3.11 -1.49 3.85
C LEU A 23 -3.41 -2.20 2.54
N ALA A 24 -2.39 -2.80 1.93
CA ALA A 24 -2.58 -3.59 0.72
C ALA A 24 -1.88 -4.94 0.85
N SER A 25 -2.54 -6.02 0.42
CA SER A 25 -1.98 -7.37 0.43
C SER A 25 -1.50 -7.76 -0.97
N CYS A 26 -0.32 -8.37 -1.05
CA CYS A 26 0.32 -8.82 -2.29
C CYS A 26 0.59 -10.34 -2.25
N PRO A 27 0.60 -11.03 -3.40
CA PRO A 27 0.87 -12.47 -3.47
C PRO A 27 2.27 -12.86 -3.01
N ASP A 28 3.25 -11.98 -3.20
CA ASP A 28 4.66 -12.23 -2.94
C ASP A 28 5.47 -10.95 -2.71
N ASP A 29 6.69 -11.15 -2.23
CA ASP A 29 7.62 -10.07 -1.89
C ASP A 29 8.10 -9.27 -3.10
N GLU A 30 8.20 -9.88 -4.28
CA GLU A 30 8.68 -9.18 -5.48
C GLU A 30 7.64 -8.21 -6.01
N THR A 31 6.37 -8.63 -6.04
CA THR A 31 5.21 -7.79 -6.33
C THR A 31 5.13 -6.64 -5.32
N ALA A 32 5.25 -6.95 -4.02
CA ALA A 32 5.21 -5.95 -2.96
C ALA A 32 6.31 -4.89 -3.10
N LYS A 33 7.55 -5.29 -3.42
CA LYS A 33 8.67 -4.37 -3.67
C LYS A 33 8.42 -3.50 -4.89
N SER A 34 8.01 -4.10 -6.01
CA SER A 34 7.75 -3.35 -7.25
C SER A 34 6.66 -2.29 -7.07
N LEU A 35 5.56 -2.64 -6.40
CA LEU A 35 4.50 -1.69 -6.08
C LEU A 35 4.99 -0.59 -5.14
N ALA A 36 5.72 -0.94 -4.08
CA ALA A 36 6.26 0.03 -3.12
C ALA A 36 7.21 1.03 -3.82
N GLU A 37 8.13 0.56 -4.66
CA GLU A 37 9.05 1.41 -5.41
C GLU A 37 8.32 2.35 -6.36
N GLY A 38 7.31 1.87 -7.09
CA GLY A 38 6.55 2.72 -7.99
C GLY A 38 5.65 3.74 -7.27
N LEU A 39 5.09 3.39 -6.10
CA LEU A 39 4.36 4.34 -5.26
C LEU A 39 5.24 5.49 -4.78
N ILE A 40 6.46 5.18 -4.34
CA ILE A 40 7.43 6.20 -3.92
C ILE A 40 7.92 7.00 -5.14
N GLY A 41 8.24 6.33 -6.25
CA GLY A 41 8.76 6.96 -7.47
C GLY A 41 7.78 7.93 -8.13
N GLN A 42 6.48 7.72 -7.94
CA GLN A 42 5.41 8.62 -8.41
C GLN A 42 4.91 9.59 -7.35
N GLU A 43 5.58 9.66 -6.20
CA GLU A 43 5.23 10.57 -5.10
C GLU A 43 3.81 10.34 -4.53
N LEU A 44 3.26 9.13 -4.69
CA LEU A 44 1.93 8.74 -4.20
C LEU A 44 1.93 8.30 -2.73
N ALA A 45 3.11 7.99 -2.19
CA ALA A 45 3.31 7.66 -0.79
C ALA A 45 4.62 8.28 -0.28
N ALA A 46 4.67 8.58 1.02
CA ALA A 46 5.90 9.03 1.66
C ALA A 46 6.79 7.86 2.09
N CYS A 47 6.18 6.75 2.49
CA CYS A 47 6.88 5.57 2.98
C CYS A 47 5.98 4.33 2.85
N VAL A 48 6.58 3.20 2.54
CA VAL A 48 5.92 1.89 2.55
C VAL A 48 6.75 0.95 3.43
N ASN A 49 6.12 0.29 4.41
CA ASN A 49 6.74 -0.85 5.08
C ASN A 49 6.22 -2.14 4.47
N ILE A 50 7.11 -3.10 4.23
CA ILE A 50 6.78 -4.41 3.66
C ILE A 50 6.87 -5.44 4.80
N LEU A 51 5.79 -6.17 5.06
CA LEU A 51 5.75 -7.28 6.01
C LEU A 51 5.54 -8.60 5.25
N SER A 52 6.65 -9.32 5.04
CA SER A 52 6.66 -10.60 4.35
C SER A 52 6.17 -11.76 5.23
N GLY A 53 5.62 -12.79 4.59
CA GLY A 53 5.35 -14.08 5.23
C GLY A 53 4.10 -14.10 6.12
N MET A 54 3.12 -13.25 5.82
CA MET A 54 1.83 -13.30 6.50
C MET A 54 1.00 -14.48 6.02
N LEU A 55 0.08 -14.94 6.88
CA LEU A 55 -0.94 -15.92 6.54
C LEU A 55 -2.30 -15.22 6.55
N SER A 56 -2.87 -15.06 5.37
CA SER A 56 -4.23 -14.55 5.20
C SER A 56 -5.22 -15.69 5.26
N VAL A 57 -6.31 -15.50 6.00
CA VAL A 57 -7.38 -16.50 6.17
C VAL A 57 -8.70 -15.85 5.80
N TYR A 58 -9.34 -16.34 4.75
CA TYR A 58 -10.55 -15.75 4.19
C TYR A 58 -11.52 -16.82 3.67
N ARG A 59 -12.72 -16.40 3.29
CA ARG A 59 -13.71 -17.29 2.66
C ARG A 59 -13.82 -16.98 1.18
N TRP A 60 -13.68 -18.00 0.36
CA TRP A 60 -13.85 -17.93 -1.09
C TRP A 60 -14.64 -19.14 -1.56
N ASN A 61 -15.66 -18.95 -2.41
CA ASN A 61 -16.54 -20.02 -2.89
C ASN A 61 -17.04 -20.96 -1.76
N ASP A 62 -17.52 -20.38 -0.66
CA ASP A 62 -17.99 -21.07 0.55
C ASP A 62 -16.96 -21.97 1.25
N ARG A 63 -15.68 -21.82 0.92
CA ARG A 63 -14.57 -22.56 1.52
C ARG A 63 -13.66 -21.64 2.31
N LEU A 64 -13.12 -22.16 3.40
CA LEU A 64 -12.09 -21.49 4.19
C LEU A 64 -10.75 -21.66 3.49
N GLU A 65 -10.23 -20.56 2.95
CA GLU A 65 -8.96 -20.51 2.24
C GLU A 65 -7.87 -19.90 3.11
N ARG A 66 -6.62 -20.23 2.77
CA ARG A 66 -5.42 -19.70 3.42
C ARG A 66 -4.39 -19.35 2.36
N GLY A 67 -3.97 -18.09 2.33
CA GLY A 67 -2.95 -17.57 1.41
C GLY A 67 -1.70 -17.14 2.17
N ARG A 68 -0.52 -17.38 1.60
CA ARG A 68 0.68 -16.67 2.04
C ARG A 68 0.75 -15.37 1.25
N GLU A 69 0.91 -14.28 1.98
CA GLU A 69 0.85 -12.93 1.41
C GLU A 69 1.88 -12.02 2.08
N THR A 70 2.10 -10.88 1.44
CA THR A 70 2.98 -9.82 1.91
C THR A 70 2.18 -8.55 2.06
N LEU A 71 2.22 -7.92 3.24
CA LEU A 71 1.46 -6.70 3.53
C LEU A 71 2.29 -5.46 3.24
N LEU A 72 1.66 -4.49 2.60
CA LEU A 72 2.15 -3.12 2.48
C LEU A 72 1.45 -2.23 3.50
N LEU A 73 2.23 -1.51 4.30
CA LEU A 73 1.75 -0.43 5.15
C LEU A 73 2.20 0.90 4.56
N ILE A 74 1.29 1.55 3.85
CA ILE A 74 1.58 2.70 3.01
C ILE A 74 1.15 3.97 3.74
N LYS A 75 2.10 4.85 4.04
CA LYS A 75 1.81 6.15 4.66
C LYS A 75 1.73 7.22 3.59
N THR A 76 0.58 7.87 3.48
CA THR A 76 0.35 8.90 2.48
C THR A 76 -0.53 10.03 3.03
N ARG A 77 -0.73 11.09 2.24
CA ARG A 77 -1.78 12.07 2.50
C ARG A 77 -3.11 11.53 2.00
N THR A 78 -4.17 11.90 2.70
CA THR A 78 -5.53 11.48 2.37
C THR A 78 -5.94 11.94 0.96
N ASP A 79 -5.44 13.08 0.47
CA ASP A 79 -5.72 13.56 -0.89
C ASP A 79 -4.95 12.81 -2.00
N CYS A 80 -3.94 12.02 -1.65
CA CYS A 80 -3.23 11.14 -2.57
C CYS A 80 -3.88 9.76 -2.71
N PHE A 81 -4.89 9.44 -1.88
CA PHE A 81 -5.48 8.11 -1.80
C PHE A 81 -6.05 7.63 -3.15
N ASP A 82 -6.84 8.46 -3.84
CA ASP A 82 -7.47 8.05 -5.11
C ASP A 82 -6.43 7.71 -6.19
N ALA A 83 -5.35 8.50 -6.26
CA ALA A 83 -4.25 8.26 -7.20
C ALA A 83 -3.44 7.01 -6.82
N LEU A 84 -3.18 6.81 -5.53
CA LEU A 84 -2.56 5.61 -4.98
C LEU A 84 -3.38 4.35 -5.28
N GLN A 85 -4.69 4.39 -5.05
CA GLN A 85 -5.59 3.27 -5.32
C GLN A 85 -5.61 2.95 -6.81
N THR A 86 -5.70 3.97 -7.66
CA THR A 86 -5.64 3.81 -9.12
C THR A 86 -4.34 3.13 -9.55
N TYR A 87 -3.21 3.55 -8.98
CA TYR A 87 -1.91 2.93 -9.25
C TYR A 87 -1.88 1.46 -8.81
N LEU A 88 -2.35 1.16 -7.59
CA LEU A 88 -2.39 -0.22 -7.10
C LEU A 88 -3.26 -1.09 -8.01
N VAL A 89 -4.49 -0.68 -8.32
CA VAL A 89 -5.39 -1.43 -9.20
C VAL A 89 -4.79 -1.69 -10.58
N ALA A 90 -4.10 -0.71 -11.16
CA ALA A 90 -3.51 -0.84 -12.49
C ALA A 90 -2.28 -1.76 -12.55
N ASN A 91 -1.59 -1.96 -11.42
CA ASN A 91 -0.31 -2.68 -11.37
C ASN A 91 -0.36 -3.95 -10.49
N HIS A 92 -1.47 -4.24 -9.83
CA HIS A 92 -1.62 -5.42 -9.00
C HIS A 92 -1.91 -6.66 -9.86
N PRO A 93 -1.31 -7.82 -9.56
CA PRO A 93 -1.59 -9.08 -10.28
C PRO A 93 -2.98 -9.66 -9.98
N TYR A 94 -3.65 -9.20 -8.92
CA TYR A 94 -5.01 -9.62 -8.60
C TYR A 94 -6.02 -8.72 -9.31
N GLU A 95 -7.08 -9.33 -9.84
CA GLU A 95 -8.18 -8.62 -10.50
C GLU A 95 -8.92 -7.69 -9.52
N VAL A 96 -9.01 -8.09 -8.25
CA VAL A 96 -9.57 -7.28 -7.16
C VAL A 96 -8.54 -7.22 -6.04
N PRO A 97 -7.63 -6.24 -6.05
CA PRO A 97 -6.66 -6.06 -4.98
C PRO A 97 -7.34 -5.52 -3.71
N GLU A 98 -6.87 -5.98 -2.56
CA GLU A 98 -7.20 -5.37 -1.26
C GLU A 98 -6.39 -4.08 -1.10
N VAL A 99 -7.08 -2.96 -0.80
CA VAL A 99 -6.51 -1.62 -0.62
C VAL A 99 -7.26 -0.88 0.50
#